data_AF-A0A5S9PHC6-F1
#
_entry.id   AF-A0A5S9PHC6-F1
#
_cell.length_a   1.000
_cell.length_b   1.000
_cell.length_c   1.000
_cell.angle_alpha   90.00
_cell.angle_beta   90.00
_cell.angle_gamma   90.00
#
_symmetry.space_group_name_H-M   'P 1'
#
loop_
_entity.id
_entity.type
_entity.pdbx_description
1 polymer ?
#
loop_
_entity_poly.entity_id
_entity_poly.type
_entity_poly.pdbx_seq_one_letter_code
_entity_poly.pdbx_strand_id
1 'polypeptide(L)'
;MAFDYGSIDLGLKNPFKLEGAVIFGRSLLQTFMGLFLLISAAGLVNDDAIAGWILMVFGVGVLGWGVAGMARGIYAVLRYFVGRNHPSSLAVNRSKSEASTAAEEAAFVNYTSDELEEMLVGRKNGTFVEPRGFLARSIHSILPNLLFMPYPIRNMAQNLFAAWVSTVISLLAYALVAFVTLAGFAGDAGRLIFPVYSALLMFFVVYTWWQVGRPIVRRAERNIEAQGGGELVKVISLSLIAPVIFGVAMSWLISLLGVSSAEIDSWLSVIPSLHAVYYLIAVLLLAFGVSALILLMLQKRLDLANPVVEVSELRENWQESVHPNEIFINLDNLVMANRRYKEVPNRVYRELDPELREHIDGKGGFKGEMIQEVQPKVKPMDLGPLFEQLRFVSLISGNALFVIATILTLFLAYQLVDIYVFAKEFGFTAAPTSTETIALLDLAMTGIHFLLVGIVVRSFARLLTNNAHVFFAEIQFESLLVYFKCEGTFTESKISTGTGIHDSTRSENTLVRSSITPWVIVSKIVSTTFAATGMKNLEHPRYVLEMYKDEDQLQDIKRDVVSFLKDRESIAAITSQRDLGNASQIYQLNQQTRAAPPVHGVESDSDAAGYLRKEDTLQSPDKD
;
A
#
# COMPACT_ATOMS: atom_id res chain seq x y z
N MET A 1 -11.01 -8.31 -6.65
CA MET A 1 -12.25 -7.54 -6.52
C MET A 1 -12.94 -7.53 -7.88
N ALA A 2 -14.26 -7.45 -7.90
CA ALA A 2 -14.99 -7.22 -9.14
C ALA A 2 -14.81 -5.77 -9.60
N PHE A 3 -14.69 -5.53 -10.91
CA PHE A 3 -14.57 -4.18 -11.46
C PHE A 3 -15.94 -3.47 -11.41
N ASP A 4 -16.09 -2.52 -10.48
CA ASP A 4 -17.29 -1.70 -10.38
C ASP A 4 -17.27 -0.59 -11.45
N TYR A 5 -18.03 -0.81 -12.53
CA TYR A 5 -18.09 0.08 -13.67
C TYR A 5 -18.96 1.33 -13.39
N GLY A 6 -18.45 2.49 -13.78
CA GLY A 6 -19.18 3.75 -13.86
C GLY A 6 -18.85 4.49 -15.14
N SER A 7 -19.74 5.40 -15.54
CA SER A 7 -19.52 6.28 -16.71
C SER A 7 -18.39 7.30 -16.51
N ILE A 8 -17.99 7.57 -15.26
CA ILE A 8 -16.99 8.60 -14.90
C ILE A 8 -15.67 7.93 -14.49
N ASP A 9 -14.58 8.28 -15.20
CA ASP A 9 -13.22 7.80 -14.96
C ASP A 9 -12.50 8.69 -13.93
N LEU A 10 -11.59 8.13 -13.12
CA LEU A 10 -10.67 8.86 -12.24
C LEU A 10 -9.68 9.75 -13.03
N GLY A 11 -9.50 9.48 -14.33
CA GLY A 11 -8.64 10.25 -15.23
C GLY A 11 -7.17 9.84 -15.15
N LEU A 12 -6.89 8.66 -14.60
CA LEU A 12 -5.54 8.13 -14.45
C LEU A 12 -5.08 7.46 -15.76
N LYS A 13 -4.00 7.97 -16.35
CA LYS A 13 -3.34 7.28 -17.46
C LYS A 13 -2.59 6.06 -16.92
N ASN A 14 -2.56 4.97 -17.70
CA ASN A 14 -1.80 3.77 -17.35
C ASN A 14 -0.30 4.13 -17.14
N PRO A 15 0.23 4.02 -15.91
CA PRO A 15 1.62 4.39 -15.60
C PRO A 15 2.63 3.37 -16.17
N PHE A 16 2.19 2.15 -16.47
CA PHE A 16 3.05 1.04 -16.89
C PHE A 16 3.16 0.88 -18.41
N LYS A 17 2.58 1.78 -19.22
CA LYS A 17 2.66 1.66 -20.69
C LYS A 17 4.10 1.64 -21.19
N LEU A 18 4.93 2.55 -20.70
CA LEU A 18 6.33 2.63 -21.11
C LEU A 18 7.13 1.43 -20.59
N GLU A 19 6.94 1.07 -19.32
CA GLU A 19 7.56 -0.12 -18.72
C GLU A 19 7.19 -1.40 -19.48
N GLY A 20 5.90 -1.60 -19.75
CA GLY A 20 5.35 -2.74 -20.47
C GLY A 20 5.87 -2.84 -21.90
N ALA A 21 6.00 -1.72 -22.61
CA ALA A 21 6.54 -1.69 -23.97
C ALA A 21 8.01 -2.11 -24.01
N VAL A 22 8.83 -1.64 -23.06
CA VAL A 22 10.25 -2.04 -22.97
C VAL A 22 10.38 -3.51 -22.59
N ILE A 23 9.57 -4.00 -21.63
CA ILE A 23 9.52 -5.42 -21.24
C ILE A 23 9.12 -6.29 -22.44
N PHE A 24 8.11 -5.87 -23.19
CA PHE A 24 7.67 -6.56 -24.41
C PHE A 24 8.79 -6.64 -25.44
N GLY A 25 9.44 -5.52 -25.76
CA GLY A 25 10.54 -5.48 -26.73
C GLY A 25 11.72 -6.38 -26.34
N ARG A 26 12.14 -6.33 -25.07
CA ARG A 26 13.16 -7.25 -24.53
C ARG A 26 12.73 -8.70 -24.67
N SER A 27 11.51 -9.02 -24.27
CA SER A 27 11.03 -10.40 -24.22
C SER A 27 10.73 -10.97 -25.61
N LEU A 28 10.45 -10.11 -26.59
CA LEU A 28 10.42 -10.48 -28.00
C LEU A 28 11.81 -10.97 -28.47
N LEU A 29 12.89 -10.24 -28.15
CA LEU A 29 14.26 -10.68 -28.44
C LEU A 29 14.58 -12.03 -27.78
N GLN A 30 14.22 -12.19 -26.51
CA GLN A 30 14.40 -13.47 -25.80
C GLN A 30 13.64 -14.63 -26.46
N THR A 31 12.43 -14.36 -26.96
CA THR A 31 11.62 -15.33 -27.69
C THR A 31 12.32 -15.77 -28.98
N PHE A 32 12.85 -14.83 -29.76
CA PHE A 32 13.64 -15.15 -30.97
C PHE A 32 14.90 -15.95 -30.66
N MET A 33 15.60 -15.63 -29.56
CA MET A 33 16.78 -16.38 -29.13
C MET A 33 16.42 -17.81 -28.70
N GLY A 34 15.28 -18.01 -28.04
CA GLY A 34 14.75 -19.33 -27.72
C GLY A 34 14.39 -20.14 -28.97
N LEU A 35 13.71 -19.51 -29.94
CA LEU A 35 13.41 -20.13 -31.24
C LEU A 35 14.70 -20.49 -32.00
N PHE A 36 15.70 -19.62 -32.00
CA PHE A 36 17.00 -19.88 -32.62
C PHE A 36 17.68 -21.12 -32.04
N LEU A 37 17.65 -21.30 -30.71
CA LEU A 37 18.16 -22.52 -30.06
C LEU A 37 17.37 -23.77 -30.47
N LEU A 38 16.04 -23.68 -30.58
CA LEU A 38 15.21 -24.81 -31.01
C LEU A 38 15.45 -25.20 -32.47
N ILE A 39 15.65 -24.22 -33.36
CA ILE A 39 16.01 -24.48 -34.76
C ILE A 39 17.40 -25.11 -34.84
N SER A 40 18.36 -24.60 -34.06
CA SER A 40 19.70 -25.16 -33.97
C SER A 40 19.68 -26.61 -33.43
N ALA A 41 18.85 -26.87 -32.42
CA ALA A 41 18.63 -28.21 -31.89
C ALA A 41 18.07 -29.17 -32.95
N ALA A 42 17.08 -28.73 -33.73
CA ALA A 42 16.49 -29.54 -34.79
C ALA A 42 17.47 -29.84 -35.94
N GLY A 43 18.40 -28.93 -36.24
CA GLY A 43 19.49 -29.19 -37.17
C GLY A 43 20.46 -30.23 -36.62
N LEU A 44 20.84 -30.10 -35.35
CA LEU A 44 21.88 -30.93 -34.73
C LEU A 44 21.39 -32.33 -34.32
N VAL A 45 20.11 -32.51 -34.00
CA VAL A 45 19.57 -33.78 -33.46
C VAL A 45 19.68 -34.95 -34.44
N ASN A 46 19.72 -34.67 -35.74
CA ASN A 46 19.88 -35.69 -36.78
C ASN A 46 21.31 -36.24 -36.82
N ASP A 47 22.29 -35.41 -36.51
CA ASP A 47 23.71 -35.77 -36.49
C ASP A 47 24.12 -36.31 -35.10
N ASP A 48 23.64 -35.66 -34.04
CA ASP A 48 23.85 -36.05 -32.65
C ASP A 48 22.61 -35.75 -31.80
N ALA A 49 21.88 -36.81 -31.45
CA ALA A 49 20.65 -36.72 -30.69
C ALA A 49 20.86 -36.00 -29.34
N ILE A 50 21.91 -36.32 -28.58
CA ILE A 50 22.11 -35.78 -27.23
C ILE A 50 22.47 -34.30 -27.29
N ALA A 51 23.36 -33.92 -28.21
CA ALA A 51 23.71 -32.51 -28.43
C ALA A 51 22.47 -31.69 -28.83
N GLY A 52 21.62 -32.23 -29.71
CA GLY A 52 20.32 -31.64 -30.05
C GLY A 52 19.41 -31.46 -28.83
N TRP A 53 19.30 -32.48 -27.96
CA TRP A 53 18.50 -32.40 -26.73
C TRP A 53 19.01 -31.34 -25.74
N ILE A 54 20.33 -31.16 -25.59
CA ILE A 54 20.89 -30.11 -24.73
C ILE A 54 20.40 -28.73 -25.21
N LEU A 55 20.57 -28.41 -26.49
CA LEU A 55 20.10 -27.14 -27.06
C LEU A 55 18.59 -27.00 -26.95
N MET A 56 17.83 -28.09 -27.11
CA MET A 56 16.38 -28.09 -26.97
C MET A 56 15.95 -27.67 -25.56
N VAL A 57 16.55 -28.22 -24.50
CA VAL A 57 16.20 -27.87 -23.11
C VAL A 57 16.43 -26.39 -22.84
N PHE A 58 17.57 -25.85 -23.27
CA PHE A 58 17.86 -24.42 -23.15
C PHE A 58 16.90 -23.57 -23.99
N GLY A 59 16.61 -24.01 -25.22
CA GLY A 59 15.67 -23.35 -26.13
C GLY A 59 14.28 -23.24 -25.54
N VAL A 60 13.74 -24.34 -24.98
CA VAL A 60 12.44 -24.35 -24.29
C VAL A 60 12.45 -23.42 -23.07
N GLY A 61 13.52 -23.45 -22.26
CA GLY A 61 13.64 -22.59 -21.08
C GLY A 61 13.67 -21.09 -21.42
N VAL A 62 14.51 -20.71 -22.39
CA VAL A 62 14.63 -19.31 -22.86
C VAL A 62 13.33 -18.87 -23.54
N LEU A 63 12.73 -19.71 -24.38
CA LEU A 63 11.45 -19.44 -25.03
C LEU A 63 10.34 -19.24 -24.00
N GLY A 64 10.24 -20.12 -23.00
CA GLY A 64 9.26 -20.01 -21.93
C GLY A 64 9.37 -18.70 -21.15
N TRP A 65 10.60 -18.27 -20.82
CA TRP A 65 10.82 -16.96 -20.20
C TRP A 65 10.49 -15.79 -21.14
N GLY A 66 10.81 -15.91 -22.43
CA GLY A 66 10.48 -14.92 -23.46
C GLY A 66 8.96 -14.73 -23.60
N VAL A 67 8.21 -15.82 -23.79
CA VAL A 67 6.74 -15.79 -23.92
C VAL A 67 6.08 -15.27 -22.64
N ALA A 68 6.51 -15.73 -21.47
CA ALA A 68 5.97 -15.25 -20.20
C ALA A 68 6.25 -13.75 -19.98
N GLY A 69 7.45 -13.29 -20.35
CA GLY A 69 7.80 -11.87 -20.29
C GLY A 69 7.02 -11.02 -21.30
N MET A 70 6.81 -11.54 -22.51
CA MET A 70 6.01 -10.90 -23.56
C MET A 70 4.57 -10.72 -23.10
N ALA A 71 3.96 -11.76 -22.52
CA ALA A 71 2.62 -11.69 -21.95
C ALA A 71 2.52 -10.59 -20.87
N ARG A 72 3.47 -10.55 -19.92
CA ARG A 72 3.52 -9.48 -18.89
C ARG A 72 3.65 -8.09 -19.50
N GLY A 73 4.51 -7.92 -20.51
CA GLY A 73 4.68 -6.66 -21.23
C GLY A 73 3.39 -6.20 -21.92
N ILE A 74 2.70 -7.11 -22.62
CA ILE A 74 1.41 -6.84 -23.25
C ILE A 74 0.39 -6.43 -22.19
N TYR A 75 0.21 -7.21 -21.13
CA TYR A 75 -0.73 -6.90 -20.05
C TYR A 75 -0.48 -5.53 -19.41
N ALA A 76 0.78 -5.12 -19.28
CA ALA A 76 1.13 -3.80 -18.76
C ALA A 76 0.81 -2.65 -19.73
N VAL A 77 0.78 -2.88 -21.05
CA VAL A 77 0.42 -1.87 -22.07
C VAL A 77 -1.09 -1.76 -22.28
N LEU A 78 -1.83 -2.85 -22.03
CA LEU A 78 -3.28 -2.90 -22.15
C LEU A 78 -3.99 -1.86 -21.25
N ARG A 79 -5.31 -1.77 -21.41
CA ARG A 79 -6.13 -0.82 -20.65
C ARG A 79 -5.93 -1.03 -19.16
N TYR A 80 -5.65 0.07 -18.46
CA TYR A 80 -5.55 0.10 -17.02
C TYR A 80 -6.97 0.24 -16.44
N PHE A 81 -7.46 -0.83 -15.83
CA PHE A 81 -8.81 -0.88 -15.27
C PHE A 81 -8.79 -0.39 -13.83
N VAL A 82 -9.58 0.64 -13.54
CA VAL A 82 -9.76 1.17 -12.18
C VAL A 82 -11.26 1.32 -11.94
N GLY A 83 -11.79 0.63 -10.93
CA GLY A 83 -13.16 0.79 -10.48
C GLY A 83 -13.41 2.15 -9.81
N ARG A 84 -14.68 2.51 -9.63
CA ARG A 84 -15.08 3.81 -9.06
C ARG A 84 -14.60 4.06 -7.63
N ASN A 85 -14.44 2.99 -6.86
CA ASN A 85 -14.18 3.07 -5.41
C ASN A 85 -12.68 3.08 -5.09
N HIS A 86 -11.82 2.97 -6.10
CA HIS A 86 -10.36 3.04 -5.92
C HIS A 86 -9.87 4.49 -5.84
N PRO A 87 -8.74 4.77 -5.16
CA PRO A 87 -7.82 3.82 -4.52
C PRO A 87 -8.40 3.16 -3.26
N SER A 88 -7.72 2.19 -2.66
CA SER A 88 -8.16 1.59 -1.40
C SER A 88 -8.43 2.62 -0.28
N SER A 89 -9.40 2.30 0.57
CA SER A 89 -9.76 3.07 1.76
C SER A 89 -8.60 3.16 2.79
N LEU A 90 -8.54 4.23 3.59
CA LEU A 90 -7.53 4.34 4.66
C LEU A 90 -7.81 3.33 5.78
N ALA A 91 -9.06 3.31 6.22
CA ALA A 91 -9.61 2.37 7.19
C ALA A 91 -10.81 1.63 6.59
N VAL A 92 -11.36 0.66 7.32
CA VAL A 92 -12.54 -0.10 6.87
C VAL A 92 -13.69 0.87 6.59
N ASN A 93 -14.16 0.89 5.34
CA ASN A 93 -15.29 1.69 4.92
C ASN A 93 -16.60 1.06 5.44
N ARG A 94 -17.43 1.85 6.08
CA ARG A 94 -18.71 1.47 6.66
C ARG A 94 -19.90 2.07 5.88
N SER A 95 -19.64 2.66 4.72
CA SER A 95 -20.71 3.17 3.86
C SER A 95 -21.63 2.04 3.41
N LYS A 96 -22.94 2.17 3.70
CA LYS A 96 -23.95 1.17 3.34
C LYS A 96 -24.05 0.93 1.83
N SER A 97 -23.75 1.94 1.01
CA SER A 97 -23.77 1.82 -0.45
C SER A 97 -22.56 1.06 -1.03
N GLU A 98 -21.51 0.85 -0.24
CA GLU A 98 -20.25 0.24 -0.69
C GLU A 98 -19.90 -1.01 0.13
N ALA A 99 -20.88 -1.65 0.78
CA ALA A 99 -20.65 -2.75 1.73
C ALA A 99 -19.91 -3.96 1.11
N SER A 100 -20.18 -4.29 -0.16
CA SER A 100 -19.48 -5.38 -0.87
C SER A 100 -18.00 -5.04 -1.10
N THR A 101 -17.72 -3.84 -1.61
CA THR A 101 -16.36 -3.35 -1.85
C THR A 101 -15.60 -3.21 -0.52
N ALA A 102 -16.26 -2.71 0.52
CA ALA A 102 -15.69 -2.56 1.85
C ALA A 102 -15.23 -3.90 2.46
N ALA A 103 -16.02 -4.97 2.29
CA ALA A 103 -15.65 -6.31 2.77
C ALA A 103 -14.40 -6.84 2.04
N GLU A 104 -14.26 -6.57 0.75
CA GLU A 104 -13.09 -6.96 -0.03
C GLU A 104 -11.85 -6.11 0.28
N GLU A 105 -12.03 -4.81 0.51
CA GLU A 105 -10.97 -3.86 0.86
C GLU A 105 -10.46 -4.00 2.30
N ALA A 106 -11.29 -4.48 3.23
CA ALA A 106 -10.94 -4.58 4.65
C ALA A 106 -9.65 -5.35 4.91
N ALA A 107 -9.29 -6.30 4.05
CA ALA A 107 -8.04 -7.02 4.15
C ALA A 107 -6.82 -6.15 3.84
N PHE A 108 -6.95 -5.03 3.12
CA PHE A 108 -5.87 -4.22 2.53
C PHE A 108 -5.73 -2.81 3.12
N VAL A 109 -6.63 -2.39 4.00
CA VAL A 109 -6.53 -1.09 4.69
C VAL A 109 -5.37 -1.07 5.70
N ASN A 110 -4.79 0.10 5.93
CA ASN A 110 -3.61 0.26 6.81
C ASN A 110 -3.93 0.90 8.16
N TYR A 111 -5.11 1.52 8.30
CA TYR A 111 -5.51 2.23 9.51
C TYR A 111 -6.83 1.69 10.07
N THR A 112 -7.07 1.99 11.32
CA THR A 112 -8.36 1.87 12.01
C THR A 112 -9.03 3.24 12.11
N SER A 113 -10.34 3.27 12.39
CA SER A 113 -11.06 4.55 12.64
C SER A 113 -10.42 5.34 13.79
N ASP A 114 -9.95 4.63 14.80
CA ASP A 114 -9.43 5.22 16.03
C ASP A 114 -8.04 5.79 15.80
N GLU A 115 -7.21 5.13 14.98
CA GLU A 115 -5.93 5.70 14.55
C GLU A 115 -6.12 6.97 13.71
N LEU A 116 -7.14 7.02 12.83
CA LEU A 116 -7.45 8.22 12.05
C LEU A 116 -7.93 9.37 12.94
N GLU A 117 -8.76 9.08 13.95
CA GLU A 117 -9.14 10.06 14.98
C GLU A 117 -7.90 10.58 15.72
N GLU A 118 -7.03 9.68 16.16
CA GLU A 118 -5.82 10.02 16.90
C GLU A 118 -4.85 10.86 16.05
N MET A 119 -4.80 10.62 14.73
CA MET A 119 -4.04 11.43 13.79
C MET A 119 -4.58 12.86 13.66
N LEU A 120 -5.90 13.01 13.54
CA LEU A 120 -6.55 14.32 13.40
C LEU A 120 -6.51 15.12 14.70
N VAL A 121 -7.01 14.54 15.79
CA VAL A 121 -7.09 15.19 17.11
C VAL A 121 -5.71 15.41 17.70
N GLY A 122 -4.84 14.39 17.62
CA GLY A 122 -3.49 14.43 18.15
C GLY A 122 -2.48 15.17 17.27
N ARG A 123 -2.89 15.60 16.07
CA ARG A 123 -2.02 16.28 15.08
C ARG A 123 -0.72 15.51 14.86
N LYS A 124 -0.86 14.19 14.72
CA LYS A 124 0.26 13.25 14.52
C LYS A 124 0.01 12.35 13.33
N ASN A 125 1.06 11.78 12.76
CA ASN A 125 0.93 10.87 11.63
C ASN A 125 1.37 9.46 12.04
N GLY A 126 0.40 8.54 12.14
CA GLY A 126 0.64 7.14 12.53
C GLY A 126 1.45 6.33 11.52
N THR A 127 1.62 6.83 10.30
CA THR A 127 2.42 6.21 9.24
C THR A 127 3.92 6.21 9.55
N PHE A 128 4.39 7.22 10.29
CA PHE A 128 5.82 7.43 10.53
C PHE A 128 6.29 6.61 11.74
N VAL A 129 6.41 5.30 11.53
CA VAL A 129 6.89 4.37 12.54
C VAL A 129 8.42 4.41 12.63
N GLU A 130 8.95 4.44 13.86
CA GLU A 130 10.39 4.43 14.14
C GLU A 130 11.07 3.18 13.55
N PRO A 131 12.24 3.32 12.89
CA PRO A 131 13.00 2.17 12.42
C PRO A 131 13.43 1.25 13.57
N ARG A 132 13.21 -0.05 13.39
CA ARG A 132 13.62 -1.10 14.35
C ARG A 132 14.87 -1.82 13.84
N GLY A 133 15.90 -1.85 14.67
CA GLY A 133 17.17 -2.52 14.37
C GLY A 133 18.30 -1.56 14.05
N PHE A 134 19.53 -2.05 14.20
CA PHE A 134 20.73 -1.23 14.02
C PHE A 134 20.85 -0.71 12.58
N LEU A 135 20.72 -1.59 11.58
CA LEU A 135 20.86 -1.22 10.17
C LEU A 135 19.81 -0.19 9.73
N ALA A 136 18.56 -0.43 10.12
CA ALA A 136 17.47 0.51 9.88
C ALA A 136 17.75 1.88 10.55
N ARG A 137 18.20 1.92 11.80
CA ARG A 137 18.54 3.20 12.46
C ARG A 137 19.74 3.91 11.81
N SER A 138 20.73 3.16 11.34
CA SER A 138 21.90 3.72 10.64
C SER A 138 21.53 4.42 9.35
N ILE A 139 20.75 3.78 8.46
CA ILE A 139 20.35 4.42 7.20
C ILE A 139 19.45 5.63 7.44
N HIS A 140 18.55 5.58 8.44
CA HIS A 140 17.71 6.72 8.82
C HIS A 140 18.51 7.85 9.46
N SER A 141 19.71 7.59 10.00
CA SER A 141 20.62 8.65 10.45
C SER A 141 21.36 9.33 9.29
N ILE A 142 21.62 8.60 8.20
CA ILE A 142 22.24 9.14 6.98
C ILE A 142 21.20 9.90 6.12
N LEU A 143 19.99 9.34 6.01
CA LEU A 143 18.87 9.87 5.23
C LEU A 143 17.66 10.08 6.15
N PRO A 144 17.62 11.17 6.95
CA PRO A 144 16.55 11.39 7.93
C PRO A 144 15.16 11.49 7.30
N ASN A 145 15.06 12.06 6.10
CA ASN A 145 13.79 12.19 5.38
C ASN A 145 13.19 10.84 4.95
N LEU A 146 13.96 9.75 5.02
CA LEU A 146 13.49 8.40 4.70
C LEU A 146 12.38 7.95 5.65
N LEU A 147 12.33 8.47 6.88
CA LEU A 147 11.26 8.20 7.85
C LEU A 147 9.88 8.55 7.28
N PHE A 148 9.82 9.61 6.48
CA PHE A 148 8.58 10.17 5.93
C PHE A 148 8.15 9.53 4.61
N MET A 149 8.90 8.55 4.11
CA MET A 149 8.56 7.81 2.89
C MET A 149 7.61 6.64 3.16
N PRO A 150 6.79 6.23 2.18
CA PRO A 150 5.97 5.04 2.31
C PRO A 150 6.82 3.77 2.45
N TYR A 151 6.23 2.72 3.03
CA TYR A 151 6.96 1.50 3.40
C TYR A 151 7.71 0.82 2.24
N PRO A 152 7.19 0.73 0.99
CA PRO A 152 7.94 0.15 -0.12
C PRO A 152 9.26 0.87 -0.43
N ILE A 153 9.27 2.21 -0.38
CA ILE A 153 10.49 3.02 -0.61
C ILE A 153 11.47 2.85 0.56
N ARG A 154 10.95 2.80 1.80
CA ARG A 154 11.76 2.56 3.00
C ARG A 154 12.43 1.19 2.98
N ASN A 155 11.69 0.14 2.61
CA ASN A 155 12.19 -1.23 2.53
C ASN A 155 13.18 -1.40 1.38
N MET A 156 12.93 -0.77 0.23
CA MET A 156 13.91 -0.70 -0.87
C MET A 156 15.25 -0.12 -0.40
N ALA A 157 15.22 1.05 0.24
CA ALA A 157 16.44 1.72 0.71
C ALA A 157 17.18 0.89 1.79
N GLN A 158 16.44 0.31 2.74
CA GLN A 158 16.99 -0.56 3.77
C GLN A 158 17.62 -1.83 3.19
N ASN A 159 16.98 -2.49 2.23
CA ASN A 159 17.51 -3.69 1.59
C ASN A 159 18.79 -3.40 0.79
N LEU A 160 18.84 -2.26 0.09
CA LEU A 160 20.05 -1.81 -0.60
C LEU A 160 21.20 -1.53 0.39
N PHE A 161 20.91 -0.84 1.49
CA PHE A 161 21.90 -0.54 2.53
C PHE A 161 22.41 -1.82 3.22
N ALA A 162 21.52 -2.75 3.55
CA ALA A 162 21.90 -4.04 4.14
C ALA A 162 22.84 -4.85 3.24
N ALA A 163 22.61 -4.87 1.92
CA ALA A 163 23.53 -5.52 0.99
C ALA A 163 24.93 -4.90 1.01
N TRP A 164 25.03 -3.57 1.07
CA TRP A 164 26.31 -2.89 1.20
C TRP A 164 27.01 -3.23 2.53
N VAL A 165 26.30 -3.14 3.66
CA VAL A 165 26.88 -3.48 4.97
C VAL A 165 27.34 -4.94 5.01
N SER A 166 26.52 -5.87 4.49
CA SER A 166 26.88 -7.29 4.39
C SER A 166 28.10 -7.51 3.50
N THR A 167 28.20 -6.80 2.37
CA THR A 167 29.37 -6.86 1.47
C THR A 167 30.63 -6.36 2.18
N VAL A 168 30.58 -5.20 2.84
CA VAL A 168 31.73 -4.62 3.56
C VAL A 168 32.20 -5.54 4.69
N ILE A 169 31.28 -6.05 5.51
CA ILE A 169 31.61 -6.98 6.59
C ILE A 169 32.26 -8.25 6.06
N SER A 170 31.74 -8.78 4.94
CA SER A 170 32.29 -10.00 4.33
C SER A 170 33.69 -9.77 3.76
N LEU A 171 33.95 -8.58 3.18
CA LEU A 171 35.28 -8.20 2.72
C LEU A 171 36.26 -8.03 3.89
N LEU A 172 35.82 -7.44 5.01
CA LEU A 172 36.65 -7.31 6.22
C LEU A 172 36.97 -8.66 6.84
N ALA A 173 35.97 -9.55 6.95
CA ALA A 173 36.16 -10.91 7.43
C ALA A 173 37.12 -11.69 6.51
N TYR A 174 36.95 -11.55 5.20
CA TYR A 174 37.86 -12.14 4.22
C TYR A 174 39.28 -11.58 4.31
N ALA A 175 39.46 -10.27 4.55
CA ALA A 175 40.77 -9.68 4.77
C ALA A 175 41.46 -10.23 6.02
N LEU A 176 40.69 -10.47 7.09
CA LEU A 176 41.20 -11.11 8.31
C LEU A 176 41.58 -12.57 8.08
N VAL A 177 40.75 -13.33 7.37
CA VAL A 177 41.08 -14.71 6.97
C VAL A 177 42.34 -14.72 6.10
N ALA A 178 42.42 -13.84 5.11
CA ALA A 178 43.59 -13.70 4.24
C ALA A 178 44.85 -13.38 5.04
N PHE A 179 44.76 -12.48 6.03
CA PHE A 179 45.88 -12.17 6.91
C PHE A 179 46.33 -13.41 7.69
N VAL A 180 45.42 -14.15 8.32
CA VAL A 180 45.74 -15.37 9.11
C VAL A 180 46.34 -16.46 8.22
N THR A 181 45.78 -16.69 7.03
CA THR A 181 46.21 -17.79 6.14
C THR A 181 47.49 -17.46 5.38
N LEU A 182 47.62 -16.23 4.86
CA LEU A 182 48.76 -15.84 4.01
C LEU A 182 50.00 -15.46 4.83
N ALA A 183 49.82 -14.87 6.02
CA ALA A 183 50.94 -14.54 6.91
C ALA A 183 51.57 -15.77 7.59
N GLY A 184 51.03 -16.96 7.37
CA GLY A 184 51.59 -18.23 7.83
C GLY A 184 51.16 -18.67 9.23
N PHE A 185 50.22 -17.96 9.88
CA PHE A 185 49.68 -18.36 11.18
C PHE A 185 48.93 -19.71 11.14
N ALA A 186 48.39 -20.08 9.97
CA ALA A 186 47.72 -21.35 9.72
C ALA A 186 48.63 -22.41 9.05
N GLY A 187 49.94 -22.19 8.98
CA GLY A 187 50.89 -23.07 8.29
C GLY A 187 50.63 -23.18 6.77
N ASP A 188 51.25 -24.16 6.12
CA ASP A 188 51.14 -24.37 4.67
C ASP A 188 49.72 -24.76 4.22
N ALA A 189 48.97 -25.45 5.10
CA ALA A 189 47.55 -25.77 4.88
C ALA A 189 46.69 -24.51 4.71
N GLY A 190 47.02 -23.43 5.40
CA GLY A 190 46.32 -22.14 5.27
C GLY A 190 46.45 -21.55 3.87
N ARG A 191 47.63 -21.65 3.25
CA ARG A 191 47.87 -21.15 1.89
C ARG A 191 47.15 -21.97 0.83
N LEU A 192 47.13 -23.30 0.99
CA LEU A 192 46.46 -24.21 0.06
C LEU A 192 44.94 -24.01 0.03
N ILE A 193 44.30 -23.72 1.16
CA ILE A 193 42.84 -23.56 1.25
C ILE A 193 42.39 -22.13 0.87
N PHE A 194 43.30 -21.16 0.78
CA PHE A 194 42.96 -19.76 0.54
C PHE A 194 42.07 -19.49 -0.69
N PRO A 195 42.31 -20.10 -1.88
CA PRO A 195 41.44 -19.92 -3.05
C PRO A 195 39.99 -20.35 -2.81
N VAL A 196 39.77 -21.33 -1.93
CA VAL A 196 38.42 -21.80 -1.56
C VAL A 196 37.68 -20.72 -0.78
N TYR A 197 38.36 -20.01 0.14
CA TYR A 197 37.75 -18.87 0.83
C TYR A 197 37.40 -17.73 -0.13
N SER A 198 38.23 -17.48 -1.15
CA SER A 198 37.92 -16.49 -2.19
C SER A 198 36.65 -16.87 -2.97
N ALA A 199 36.48 -18.15 -3.32
CA ALA A 199 35.28 -18.65 -3.98
C ALA A 199 34.04 -18.54 -3.07
N LEU A 200 34.15 -18.92 -1.79
CA LEU A 200 33.06 -18.80 -0.82
C LEU A 200 32.60 -17.35 -0.64
N LEU A 201 33.54 -16.41 -0.50
CA LEU A 201 33.24 -14.99 -0.46
C LEU A 201 32.50 -14.55 -1.74
N MET A 202 33.01 -14.92 -2.91
CA MET A 202 32.39 -14.59 -4.19
C MET A 202 30.93 -15.08 -4.24
N PHE A 203 30.67 -16.35 -3.92
CA PHE A 203 29.31 -16.90 -3.91
C PHE A 203 28.42 -16.19 -2.89
N PHE A 204 28.93 -15.91 -1.70
CA PHE A 204 28.19 -15.18 -0.67
C PHE A 204 27.78 -13.78 -1.15
N VAL A 205 28.72 -13.00 -1.71
CA VAL A 205 28.45 -11.64 -2.20
C VAL A 205 27.46 -11.67 -3.37
N VAL A 206 27.65 -12.57 -4.35
CA VAL A 206 26.71 -12.75 -5.47
C VAL A 206 25.31 -13.09 -4.95
N TYR A 207 25.22 -14.00 -3.97
CA TYR A 207 23.95 -14.39 -3.36
C TYR A 207 23.27 -13.21 -2.65
N THR A 208 24.01 -12.41 -1.88
CA THR A 208 23.50 -11.21 -1.21
C THR A 208 22.86 -10.24 -2.22
N TRP A 209 23.55 -9.94 -3.31
CA TRP A 209 23.03 -9.05 -4.36
C TRP A 209 21.87 -9.66 -5.16
N TRP A 210 21.86 -10.98 -5.34
CA TRP A 210 20.73 -11.69 -5.94
C TRP A 210 19.46 -11.62 -5.08
N GLN A 211 19.58 -11.65 -3.75
CA GLN A 211 18.44 -11.52 -2.83
C GLN A 211 17.82 -10.13 -2.86
N VAL A 212 18.65 -9.07 -2.87
CA VAL A 212 18.15 -7.68 -2.94
C VAL A 212 17.44 -7.38 -4.27
N GLY A 213 17.83 -8.06 -5.35
CA GLY A 213 17.14 -7.95 -6.63
C GLY A 213 15.74 -8.58 -6.68
N ARG A 214 15.23 -9.19 -5.60
CA ARG A 214 13.88 -9.79 -5.58
C ARG A 214 12.80 -8.70 -5.53
N PRO A 215 11.61 -8.93 -6.13
CA PRO A 215 10.52 -7.97 -6.07
C PRO A 215 10.03 -7.79 -4.63
N ILE A 216 9.67 -6.56 -4.26
CA ILE A 216 9.11 -6.25 -2.94
C ILE A 216 7.81 -7.03 -2.80
N VAL A 217 7.75 -7.91 -1.81
CA VAL A 217 6.58 -8.76 -1.57
C VAL A 217 5.46 -7.91 -0.99
N ARG A 218 4.20 -8.20 -1.34
CA ARG A 218 2.99 -7.51 -0.82
C ARG A 218 2.94 -7.38 0.71
N ARG A 219 3.61 -8.25 1.46
CA ARG A 219 3.71 -8.16 2.93
C ARG A 219 4.61 -7.00 3.39
N ALA A 220 5.65 -6.67 2.62
CA ALA A 220 6.55 -5.55 2.84
C ALA A 220 5.90 -4.20 2.47
N GLU A 221 4.69 -4.20 1.90
CA GLU A 221 3.88 -2.99 1.85
C GLU A 221 3.30 -2.70 3.24
N ARG A 222 2.87 -3.69 4.01
CA ARG A 222 2.18 -3.47 5.31
C ARG A 222 3.10 -3.24 6.49
N ASN A 223 4.35 -3.70 6.41
CA ASN A 223 5.30 -3.61 7.52
C ASN A 223 6.67 -3.18 7.03
N ILE A 224 7.38 -2.45 7.88
CA ILE A 224 8.79 -2.15 7.69
C ILE A 224 9.58 -3.38 8.14
N GLU A 225 10.50 -3.85 7.29
CA GLU A 225 11.34 -5.00 7.61
C GLU A 225 12.29 -4.64 8.76
N ALA A 226 12.23 -5.40 9.85
CA ALA A 226 13.14 -5.18 10.98
C ALA A 226 14.51 -5.77 10.66
N GLN A 227 15.42 -4.96 10.12
CA GLN A 227 16.81 -5.35 9.90
C GLN A 227 17.61 -5.22 11.20
N GLY A 228 17.44 -6.23 12.06
CA GLY A 228 18.01 -6.26 13.41
C GLY A 228 19.49 -6.62 13.46
N GLY A 229 20.10 -6.40 14.63
CA GLY A 229 21.48 -6.84 14.92
C GLY A 229 21.66 -8.36 14.80
N GLY A 230 20.59 -9.16 14.90
CA GLY A 230 20.66 -10.61 14.70
C GLY A 230 21.05 -11.01 13.27
N GLU A 231 20.63 -10.25 12.24
CA GLU A 231 21.10 -10.49 10.87
C GLU A 231 22.56 -10.10 10.71
N LEU A 232 22.98 -8.98 11.31
CA LEU A 232 24.37 -8.56 11.35
C LEU A 232 25.25 -9.61 12.04
N VAL A 233 24.82 -10.12 13.19
CA VAL A 233 25.51 -11.18 13.95
C VAL A 233 25.56 -12.46 13.12
N LYS A 234 24.46 -12.87 12.46
CA LYS A 234 24.49 -14.02 11.55
C LYS A 234 25.51 -13.83 10.43
N VAL A 235 25.55 -12.65 9.80
CA VAL A 235 26.53 -12.35 8.73
C VAL A 235 27.95 -12.39 9.29
N ILE A 236 28.24 -11.67 10.38
CA ILE A 236 29.57 -11.64 11.01
C ILE A 236 29.99 -13.05 11.47
N SER A 237 29.12 -13.75 12.20
CA SER A 237 29.38 -15.10 12.68
C SER A 237 29.60 -16.07 11.51
N LEU A 238 28.78 -16.03 10.47
CA LEU A 238 28.98 -16.87 9.29
C LEU A 238 30.28 -16.52 8.58
N SER A 239 30.55 -15.24 8.35
CA SER A 239 31.76 -14.77 7.65
C SER A 239 33.06 -15.06 8.42
N LEU A 240 33.04 -15.12 9.75
CA LEU A 240 34.21 -15.42 10.58
C LEU A 240 34.36 -16.91 10.91
N ILE A 241 33.25 -17.59 11.21
CA ILE A 241 33.26 -18.98 11.68
C ILE A 241 33.29 -19.96 10.52
N ALA A 242 32.56 -19.70 9.42
CA ALA A 242 32.50 -20.63 8.30
C ALA A 242 33.89 -20.92 7.70
N PRO A 243 34.80 -19.94 7.54
CA PRO A 243 36.15 -20.22 7.11
C PRO A 243 36.89 -21.19 8.04
N VAL A 244 36.81 -20.97 9.35
CA VAL A 244 37.49 -21.82 10.35
C VAL A 244 36.91 -23.24 10.36
N ILE A 245 35.57 -23.37 10.39
CA ILE A 245 34.90 -24.69 10.35
C ILE A 245 35.30 -25.43 9.07
N PHE A 246 35.30 -24.75 7.92
CA PHE A 246 35.67 -25.37 6.66
C PHE A 246 37.13 -25.77 6.63
N GLY A 247 38.05 -24.93 7.12
CA GLY A 247 39.47 -25.26 7.24
C GLY A 247 39.72 -26.48 8.11
N VAL A 248 39.05 -26.58 9.27
CA VAL A 248 39.12 -27.75 10.16
C VAL A 248 38.52 -28.99 9.50
N ALA A 249 37.36 -28.87 8.87
CA ALA A 249 36.71 -29.98 8.17
C ALA A 249 37.56 -30.50 7.01
N MET A 250 38.18 -29.61 6.23
CA MET A 250 39.10 -29.99 5.16
C MET A 250 40.37 -30.62 5.72
N SER A 251 40.96 -30.08 6.78
CA SER A 251 42.13 -30.68 7.43
C SER A 251 41.84 -32.07 7.98
N TRP A 252 40.65 -32.27 8.56
CA TRP A 252 40.16 -33.59 9.00
C TRP A 252 39.90 -34.54 7.83
N LEU A 253 39.34 -34.06 6.72
CA LEU A 253 39.14 -34.85 5.51
C LEU A 253 40.48 -35.29 4.90
N ILE A 254 41.45 -34.38 4.82
CA ILE A 254 42.79 -34.65 4.31
C ILE A 254 43.50 -35.71 5.17
N SER A 255 43.38 -35.61 6.50
CA SER A 255 43.96 -36.60 7.41
C SER A 255 43.26 -37.96 7.33
N LEU A 256 41.94 -37.99 7.12
CA LEU A 256 41.17 -39.22 6.91
C LEU A 256 41.55 -39.92 5.60
N LEU A 257 41.79 -39.15 4.54
CA LEU A 257 42.13 -39.67 3.21
C LEU A 257 43.64 -39.98 3.07
N GLY A 258 44.48 -39.60 4.04
CA GLY A 258 45.92 -39.85 4.03
C GLY A 258 46.68 -39.13 2.91
N VAL A 259 46.11 -38.06 2.35
CA VAL A 259 46.66 -37.33 1.20
C VAL A 259 47.71 -36.33 1.67
N SER A 260 48.87 -36.29 1.01
CA SER A 260 49.93 -35.34 1.30
C SER A 260 49.60 -33.92 0.78
N SER A 261 50.20 -32.88 1.38
CA SER A 261 50.04 -31.50 0.91
C SER A 261 50.52 -31.30 -0.54
N ALA A 262 51.53 -32.07 -0.98
CA ALA A 262 52.05 -32.05 -2.35
C ALA A 262 51.08 -32.67 -3.37
N GLU A 263 50.36 -33.72 -2.99
CA GLU A 263 49.32 -34.32 -3.84
C GLU A 263 48.13 -33.36 -4.02
N ILE A 264 47.76 -32.62 -2.96
CA ILE A 264 46.70 -31.61 -3.04
C ILE A 264 47.10 -30.46 -3.98
N ASP A 265 48.34 -30.00 -3.90
CA ASP A 265 48.86 -28.93 -4.78
C ASP A 265 48.95 -29.40 -6.24
N SER A 266 49.34 -30.65 -6.46
CA SER A 266 49.27 -31.31 -7.77
C SER A 266 47.85 -31.38 -8.32
N TRP A 267 46.82 -31.61 -7.49
CA TRP A 267 45.43 -31.64 -7.94
C TRP A 267 44.89 -30.25 -8.21
N LEU A 268 45.19 -29.28 -7.34
CA LEU A 268 44.74 -27.90 -7.49
C LEU A 268 45.36 -27.21 -8.70
N SER A 269 46.61 -27.52 -9.05
CA SER A 269 47.29 -26.96 -10.22
C SER A 269 46.71 -27.40 -11.57
N VAL A 270 45.97 -28.51 -11.59
CA VAL A 270 45.27 -29.03 -12.78
C VAL A 270 43.87 -28.41 -12.95
N ILE A 271 43.28 -27.89 -11.86
CA ILE A 271 41.95 -27.27 -11.90
C ILE A 271 42.08 -25.83 -12.41
N PRO A 272 41.40 -25.46 -13.51
CA PRO A 272 41.43 -24.10 -14.02
C PRO A 272 40.90 -23.11 -12.99
N SER A 273 41.50 -21.92 -12.93
CA SER A 273 41.18 -20.98 -11.86
C SER A 273 39.82 -20.31 -12.08
N LEU A 274 38.99 -20.30 -11.04
CA LEU A 274 37.70 -19.58 -11.03
C LEU A 274 37.85 -18.06 -11.17
N HIS A 275 39.04 -17.50 -10.91
CA HIS A 275 39.30 -16.06 -10.88
C HIS A 275 38.29 -15.26 -10.03
N ALA A 276 38.01 -15.72 -8.81
CA ALA A 276 37.01 -15.14 -7.90
C ALA A 276 37.14 -13.61 -7.71
N VAL A 277 38.36 -13.07 -7.78
CA VAL A 277 38.62 -11.62 -7.68
C VAL A 277 37.95 -10.82 -8.79
N TYR A 278 37.96 -11.31 -10.05
CA TYR A 278 37.31 -10.58 -11.16
C TYR A 278 35.80 -10.54 -10.99
N TYR A 279 35.20 -11.61 -10.47
CA TYR A 279 33.78 -11.63 -10.13
C TYR A 279 33.45 -10.63 -9.02
N LEU A 280 34.27 -10.59 -7.96
CA LEU A 280 34.09 -9.62 -6.88
C LEU A 280 34.19 -8.19 -7.40
N ILE A 281 35.18 -7.88 -8.23
CA ILE A 281 35.32 -6.56 -8.86
C ILE A 281 34.09 -6.24 -9.73
N ALA A 282 33.66 -7.18 -10.58
CA ALA A 282 32.49 -6.99 -11.43
C ALA A 282 31.21 -6.73 -10.62
N VAL A 283 30.98 -7.51 -9.56
CA VAL A 283 29.84 -7.34 -8.66
C VAL A 283 29.90 -6.00 -7.95
N LEU A 284 31.07 -5.57 -7.46
CA LEU A 284 31.23 -4.27 -6.80
C LEU A 284 30.99 -3.09 -7.76
N LEU A 285 31.49 -3.17 -9.00
CA LEU A 285 31.27 -2.14 -10.01
C LEU A 285 29.79 -2.03 -10.40
N LEU A 286 29.12 -3.17 -10.63
CA LEU A 286 27.69 -3.21 -10.92
C LEU A 286 26.86 -2.74 -9.73
N ALA A 287 27.21 -3.18 -8.52
CA ALA A 287 26.58 -2.73 -7.28
C ALA A 287 26.68 -1.22 -7.12
N PHE A 288 27.86 -0.65 -7.33
CA PHE A 288 28.06 0.80 -7.25
C PHE A 288 27.24 1.55 -8.29
N GLY A 289 27.31 1.16 -9.57
CA GLY A 289 26.58 1.82 -10.65
C GLY A 289 25.06 1.77 -10.46
N VAL A 290 24.52 0.60 -10.12
CA VAL A 290 23.08 0.42 -9.89
C VAL A 290 22.62 1.16 -8.63
N SER A 291 23.39 1.06 -7.54
CA SER A 291 23.06 1.77 -6.30
C SER A 291 23.07 3.28 -6.49
N ALA A 292 24.05 3.82 -7.22
CA ALA A 292 24.13 5.25 -7.51
C ALA A 292 22.86 5.73 -8.25
N LEU A 293 22.42 5.01 -9.27
CA LEU A 293 21.20 5.33 -10.01
C LEU A 293 19.96 5.32 -9.10
N ILE A 294 19.81 4.29 -8.26
CA ILE A 294 18.69 4.16 -7.32
C ILE A 294 18.73 5.27 -6.27
N LEU A 295 19.91 5.59 -5.72
CA LEU A 295 20.08 6.63 -4.71
C LEU A 295 19.77 8.03 -5.27
N LEU A 296 20.13 8.32 -6.54
CA LEU A 296 19.77 9.59 -7.17
C LEU A 296 18.25 9.73 -7.36
N MET A 297 17.56 8.65 -7.77
CA MET A 297 16.09 8.65 -7.84
C MET A 297 15.45 8.79 -6.45
N LEU A 298 15.97 8.07 -5.46
CA LEU A 298 15.54 8.15 -4.07
C LEU A 298 15.71 9.57 -3.52
N GLN A 299 16.85 10.21 -3.76
CA GLN A 299 17.12 11.56 -3.30
C GLN A 299 16.08 12.56 -3.85
N LYS A 300 15.80 12.51 -5.16
CA LYS A 300 14.74 13.36 -5.75
C LYS A 300 13.37 13.11 -5.13
N ARG A 301 13.06 11.86 -4.78
CA ARG A 301 11.82 11.54 -4.09
C ARG A 301 11.80 12.02 -2.64
N LEU A 302 12.94 11.99 -1.94
CA LEU A 302 13.12 12.49 -0.58
C LEU A 302 13.05 14.01 -0.50
N ASP A 303 13.48 14.73 -1.54
CA ASP A 303 13.40 16.20 -1.61
C ASP A 303 11.94 16.70 -1.61
N LEU A 304 11.00 15.86 -2.08
CA LEU A 304 9.56 16.14 -2.05
C LEU A 304 8.91 15.81 -0.69
N ALA A 305 9.63 15.21 0.25
CA ALA A 305 9.08 14.83 1.54
C ALA A 305 8.71 16.06 2.38
N ASN A 306 7.43 16.28 2.63
CA ASN A 306 6.96 17.38 3.47
C ASN A 306 6.03 16.87 4.59
N PRO A 307 6.58 16.47 5.76
CA PRO A 307 5.81 15.83 6.83
C PRO A 307 4.98 16.85 7.64
N VAL A 308 4.10 17.58 6.97
CA VAL A 308 3.16 18.50 7.62
C VAL A 308 2.07 17.69 8.31
N VAL A 309 1.80 18.03 9.57
CA VAL A 309 0.72 17.40 10.34
C VAL A 309 -0.17 18.46 10.96
N GLU A 310 -0.87 19.19 10.09
CA GLU A 310 -1.74 20.28 10.48
C GLU A 310 -3.20 20.01 10.16
N VAL A 311 -4.07 20.56 11.01
CA VAL A 311 -5.53 20.44 10.90
C VAL A 311 -6.17 21.80 11.17
N SER A 312 -7.31 22.06 10.52
CA SER A 312 -8.22 23.15 10.85
C SER A 312 -9.23 22.65 11.87
N GLU A 313 -9.48 23.42 12.93
CA GLU A 313 -10.30 23.00 14.06
C GLU A 313 -11.35 24.07 14.40
N LEU A 314 -12.61 23.66 14.45
CA LEU A 314 -13.73 24.45 14.94
C LEU A 314 -14.20 23.89 16.28
N ARG A 315 -14.28 24.77 17.28
CA ARG A 315 -14.89 24.46 18.57
C ARG A 315 -15.69 25.67 19.06
N GLU A 316 -17.00 25.56 18.98
CA GLU A 316 -17.93 26.62 19.36
C GLU A 316 -19.08 26.05 20.20
N ASN A 317 -19.92 26.94 20.73
CA ASN A 317 -21.17 26.58 21.38
C ASN A 317 -22.30 27.36 20.71
N TRP A 318 -23.28 26.67 20.17
CA TRP A 318 -24.45 27.23 19.51
C TRP A 318 -25.69 26.96 20.34
N GLN A 319 -26.61 27.91 20.37
CA GLN A 319 -27.90 27.78 21.06
C GLN A 319 -28.99 28.00 20.02
N GLU A 320 -29.62 26.92 19.59
CA GLU A 320 -30.54 26.92 18.46
C GLU A 320 -31.81 26.16 18.83
N SER A 321 -32.96 26.61 18.32
CA SER A 321 -34.26 25.98 18.59
C SER A 321 -34.55 24.82 17.63
N VAL A 322 -33.65 23.84 17.56
CA VAL A 322 -33.71 22.70 16.63
C VAL A 322 -33.56 21.37 17.38
N HIS A 323 -34.31 20.34 16.97
CA HIS A 323 -34.19 19.00 17.55
C HIS A 323 -32.83 18.36 17.20
N PRO A 324 -32.13 17.69 18.13
CA PRO A 324 -30.77 17.19 17.90
C PRO A 324 -30.63 16.26 16.68
N ASN A 325 -31.63 15.42 16.39
CA ASN A 325 -31.61 14.54 15.21
C ASN A 325 -31.48 15.27 13.87
N GLU A 326 -32.04 16.48 13.74
CA GLU A 326 -31.95 17.25 12.49
C GLU A 326 -30.49 17.68 12.20
N ILE A 327 -29.69 17.92 13.25
CA ILE A 327 -28.26 18.26 13.15
C ILE A 327 -27.51 17.10 12.46
N PHE A 328 -27.76 15.89 12.94
CA PHE A 328 -27.09 14.68 12.47
C PHE A 328 -27.52 14.29 11.06
N ILE A 329 -28.82 14.38 10.75
CA ILE A 329 -29.36 14.12 9.41
C ILE A 329 -28.78 15.10 8.39
N ASN A 330 -28.68 16.38 8.74
CA ASN A 330 -28.17 17.41 7.84
C ASN A 330 -26.69 17.21 7.52
N LEU A 331 -25.87 16.92 8.53
CA LEU A 331 -24.44 16.74 8.35
C LEU A 331 -24.14 15.63 7.32
N ASP A 332 -24.79 14.48 7.46
CA ASP A 332 -24.54 13.34 6.57
C ASP A 332 -25.19 13.52 5.19
N ASN A 333 -26.47 13.90 5.14
CA ASN A 333 -27.25 13.91 3.90
C ASN A 333 -27.08 15.17 3.04
N LEU A 334 -26.64 16.29 3.61
CA LEU A 334 -26.51 17.56 2.89
C LEU A 334 -25.06 18.04 2.87
N VAL A 335 -24.44 18.26 4.02
CA VAL A 335 -23.09 18.86 4.10
C VAL A 335 -22.04 17.96 3.46
N MET A 336 -22.00 16.68 3.85
CA MET A 336 -21.05 15.74 3.29
C MET A 336 -21.43 15.30 1.87
N ALA A 337 -22.73 15.19 1.56
CA ALA A 337 -23.20 14.85 0.22
C ALA A 337 -22.81 15.89 -0.84
N ASN A 338 -22.85 17.18 -0.52
CA ASN A 338 -22.44 18.27 -1.41
C ASN A 338 -20.93 18.26 -1.72
N ARG A 339 -20.14 17.56 -0.92
CA ARG A 339 -18.67 17.44 -1.08
C ARG A 339 -18.26 16.19 -1.85
N ARG A 340 -19.21 15.43 -2.40
CA ARG A 340 -18.92 14.25 -3.23
C ARG A 340 -18.16 14.64 -4.49
N TYR A 341 -17.04 13.97 -4.74
CA TYR A 341 -16.30 14.13 -5.98
C TYR A 341 -16.85 13.17 -7.05
N LYS A 342 -17.16 13.71 -8.24
CA LYS A 342 -17.67 12.92 -9.38
C LYS A 342 -18.92 12.09 -9.03
N GLU A 343 -19.77 12.62 -8.15
CA GLU A 343 -21.00 11.95 -7.67
C GLU A 343 -20.76 10.59 -6.98
N VAL A 344 -19.50 10.25 -6.67
CA VAL A 344 -19.16 9.03 -5.94
C VAL A 344 -19.37 9.28 -4.45
N PRO A 345 -20.01 8.35 -3.70
CA PRO A 345 -20.17 8.46 -2.26
C PRO A 345 -18.84 8.67 -1.54
N ASN A 346 -18.86 9.43 -0.45
CA ASN A 346 -17.70 9.58 0.43
C ASN A 346 -17.43 8.28 1.19
N ARG A 347 -16.19 8.10 1.62
CA ARG A 347 -15.79 6.95 2.44
C ARG A 347 -16.14 7.25 3.89
N VAL A 348 -16.80 6.31 4.55
CA VAL A 348 -17.25 6.47 5.93
C VAL A 348 -16.42 5.57 6.82
N TYR A 349 -15.57 6.13 7.68
CA TYR A 349 -14.72 5.33 8.59
C TYR A 349 -15.37 5.13 9.95
N ARG A 350 -16.20 6.09 10.37
CA ARG A 350 -17.08 5.96 11.54
C ARG A 350 -18.46 6.48 11.14
N GLU A 351 -19.44 5.58 11.13
CA GLU A 351 -20.83 5.94 10.88
C GLU A 351 -21.34 6.85 11.99
N LEU A 352 -22.20 7.80 11.62
CA LEU A 352 -22.85 8.67 12.58
C LEU A 352 -23.98 7.91 13.25
N ASP A 353 -23.76 7.51 14.50
CA ASP A 353 -24.77 6.88 15.35
C ASP A 353 -25.12 7.84 16.51
N PRO A 354 -26.18 8.65 16.38
CA PRO A 354 -26.54 9.63 17.39
C PRO A 354 -27.20 8.96 18.60
N GLU A 355 -26.59 9.10 19.77
CA GLU A 355 -27.16 8.68 21.04
C GLU A 355 -27.95 9.83 21.69
N LEU A 356 -29.26 9.61 21.87
CA LEU A 356 -30.13 10.49 22.66
C LEU A 356 -30.31 9.88 24.06
N ARG A 357 -29.92 10.63 25.10
CA ARG A 357 -30.05 10.22 26.51
C ARG A 357 -31.05 11.13 27.19
N GLU A 358 -32.32 10.72 27.16
CA GLU A 358 -33.38 11.38 27.90
C GLU A 358 -33.26 11.07 29.39
N HIS A 359 -33.30 12.10 30.23
CA HIS A 359 -33.22 11.93 31.68
C HIS A 359 -34.61 12.05 32.32
N ILE A 360 -35.28 13.19 32.12
CA ILE A 360 -36.57 13.52 32.77
C ILE A 360 -37.35 14.49 31.87
N ASP A 361 -38.63 14.21 31.61
CA ASP A 361 -39.68 15.11 31.09
C ASP A 361 -39.18 16.15 30.07
N GLY A 362 -38.78 15.68 28.88
CA GLY A 362 -38.36 16.56 27.78
C GLY A 362 -36.96 17.16 27.94
N LYS A 363 -36.13 16.71 28.89
CA LYS A 363 -34.72 17.12 29.00
C LYS A 363 -33.78 15.94 28.81
N GLY A 364 -32.76 16.14 28.01
CA GLY A 364 -31.77 15.11 27.74
C GLY A 364 -30.44 15.64 27.22
N GLY A 365 -29.49 14.72 27.11
CA GLY A 365 -28.22 14.94 26.42
C GLY A 365 -28.22 14.24 25.06
N PHE A 366 -27.38 14.70 24.16
CA PHE A 366 -27.14 14.02 22.89
C PHE A 366 -25.65 13.99 22.57
N LYS A 367 -25.22 12.94 21.87
CA LYS A 367 -23.86 12.78 21.38
C LYS A 367 -23.87 12.06 20.03
N GLY A 368 -23.06 12.53 19.10
CA GLY A 368 -22.80 11.83 17.85
C GLY A 368 -21.39 12.12 17.34
N GLU A 369 -20.83 11.17 16.62
CA GLU A 369 -19.46 11.24 16.12
C GLU A 369 -19.37 10.57 14.74
N MET A 370 -18.54 11.14 13.86
CA MET A 370 -18.38 10.70 12.49
C MET A 370 -16.95 10.96 12.00
N ILE A 371 -16.45 10.05 11.17
CA ILE A 371 -15.24 10.26 10.37
C ILE A 371 -15.58 9.94 8.92
N GLN A 372 -15.40 10.90 8.04
CA GLN A 372 -15.60 10.74 6.60
C GLN A 372 -14.45 11.31 5.78
N GLU A 373 -14.20 10.68 4.64
CA GLU A 373 -13.23 11.14 3.65
C GLU A 373 -13.92 11.36 2.30
N VAL A 374 -13.71 12.54 1.70
CA VAL A 374 -14.12 12.81 0.32
C VAL A 374 -13.30 11.94 -0.63
N GLN A 375 -13.90 11.49 -1.73
CA GLN A 375 -13.23 10.58 -2.64
C GLN A 375 -11.87 11.11 -3.15
N PRO A 376 -10.79 10.30 -3.09
CA PRO A 376 -9.44 10.76 -3.38
C PRO A 376 -9.26 11.17 -4.83
N LYS A 377 -8.59 12.30 -5.04
CA LYS A 377 -8.26 12.87 -6.34
C LYS A 377 -6.79 12.62 -6.64
N VAL A 378 -6.46 12.23 -7.86
CA VAL A 378 -5.05 12.02 -8.25
C VAL A 378 -4.29 13.35 -8.14
N LYS A 379 -3.19 13.34 -7.37
CA LYS A 379 -2.26 14.47 -7.24
C LYS A 379 -0.99 14.15 -8.04
N PRO A 380 -0.67 14.91 -9.10
CA PRO A 380 0.54 14.68 -9.87
C PRO A 380 1.79 14.96 -9.02
N MET A 381 2.80 14.11 -9.17
CA MET A 381 4.11 14.28 -8.53
C MET A 381 5.08 14.91 -9.52
N ASP A 382 5.48 16.15 -9.29
CA ASP A 382 6.52 16.79 -10.09
C ASP A 382 7.90 16.56 -9.46
N LEU A 383 8.60 15.53 -9.94
CA LEU A 383 9.96 15.17 -9.52
C LEU A 383 11.05 15.75 -10.45
N GLY A 384 10.65 16.56 -11.44
CA GLY A 384 11.53 17.19 -12.41
C GLY A 384 12.08 16.27 -13.51
N PRO A 385 12.66 16.85 -14.57
CA PRO A 385 13.08 16.11 -15.77
C PRO A 385 14.23 15.15 -15.53
N LEU A 386 15.13 15.46 -14.58
CA LEU A 386 16.24 14.57 -14.24
C LEU A 386 15.74 13.24 -13.68
N PHE A 387 14.70 13.26 -12.84
CA PHE A 387 14.12 12.02 -12.29
C PHE A 387 13.51 11.15 -13.40
N GLU A 388 12.78 11.76 -14.33
CA GLU A 388 12.20 11.03 -15.46
C GLU A 388 13.28 10.37 -16.34
N GLN A 389 14.38 11.07 -16.59
CA GLN A 389 15.54 10.54 -17.31
C GLN A 389 16.19 9.39 -16.54
N LEU A 390 16.46 9.54 -15.24
CA LEU A 390 17.05 8.49 -14.41
C LEU A 390 16.16 7.24 -14.37
N ARG A 391 14.85 7.44 -14.21
CA ARG A 391 13.85 6.36 -14.23
C ARG A 391 13.83 5.64 -15.57
N PHE A 392 13.89 6.37 -16.69
CA PHE A 392 13.98 5.80 -18.02
C PHE A 392 15.30 5.03 -18.24
N VAL A 393 16.44 5.60 -17.85
CA VAL A 393 17.75 4.95 -17.93
C VAL A 393 17.78 3.67 -17.09
N SER A 394 17.20 3.67 -15.88
CA SER A 394 17.09 2.48 -15.02
C SER A 394 16.32 1.36 -15.70
N LEU A 395 15.20 1.71 -16.34
CA LEU A 395 14.37 0.75 -17.05
C LEU A 395 15.10 0.16 -18.26
N ILE A 396 15.71 1.00 -19.11
CA ILE A 396 16.41 0.54 -20.31
C ILE A 396 17.64 -0.29 -19.96
N SER A 397 18.48 0.20 -19.04
CA SER A 397 19.70 -0.51 -18.60
C SER A 397 19.36 -1.87 -17.97
N GLY A 398 18.37 -1.94 -17.09
CA GLY A 398 17.92 -3.19 -16.50
C GLY A 398 17.43 -4.20 -17.56
N ASN A 399 16.64 -3.74 -18.54
CA ASN A 399 16.17 -4.62 -19.62
C ASN A 399 17.28 -5.03 -20.59
N ALA A 400 18.25 -4.17 -20.87
CA ALA A 400 19.43 -4.51 -21.66
C ALA A 400 20.28 -5.59 -20.97
N LEU A 401 20.52 -5.48 -19.66
CA LEU A 401 21.23 -6.50 -18.89
C LEU A 401 20.51 -7.86 -18.94
N PHE A 402 19.18 -7.90 -18.96
CA PHE A 402 18.45 -9.16 -19.17
C PHE A 402 18.69 -9.78 -20.55
N VAL A 403 18.82 -8.97 -21.61
CA VAL A 403 19.19 -9.48 -22.95
C VAL A 403 20.60 -10.05 -22.89
N ILE A 404 21.55 -9.34 -22.30
CA ILE A 404 22.94 -9.81 -22.13
C ILE A 404 22.97 -11.13 -21.35
N ALA A 405 22.23 -11.25 -20.24
CA ALA A 405 22.12 -12.50 -19.50
C ALA A 405 21.51 -13.64 -20.33
N THR A 406 20.60 -13.31 -21.26
CA THR A 406 20.04 -14.31 -22.18
C THR A 406 21.09 -14.75 -23.21
N ILE A 407 21.90 -13.83 -23.74
CA ILE A 407 23.01 -14.15 -24.65
C ILE A 407 24.01 -15.08 -23.96
N LEU A 408 24.37 -14.79 -22.70
CA LEU A 408 25.24 -15.65 -21.90
C LEU A 408 24.63 -17.04 -21.66
N THR A 409 23.30 -17.13 -21.54
CA THR A 409 22.59 -18.41 -21.46
C THR A 409 22.68 -19.20 -22.77
N LEU A 410 22.68 -18.52 -23.92
CA LEU A 410 22.91 -19.17 -25.22
C LEU A 410 24.34 -19.71 -25.31
N PHE A 411 25.35 -18.91 -24.94
CA PHE A 411 26.74 -19.38 -24.92
C PHE A 411 26.93 -20.56 -23.98
N LEU A 412 26.29 -20.55 -22.81
CA LEU A 412 26.26 -21.70 -21.91
C LEU A 412 25.67 -22.96 -22.58
N ALA A 413 24.61 -22.81 -23.38
CA ALA A 413 23.98 -23.94 -24.06
C ALA A 413 24.93 -24.60 -25.07
N TYR A 414 25.61 -23.80 -25.91
CA TYR A 414 26.61 -24.31 -26.84
C TYR A 414 27.82 -24.88 -26.12
N GLN A 415 28.27 -24.24 -25.05
CA GLN A 415 29.39 -24.76 -24.25
C GLN A 415 29.09 -26.14 -23.66
N LEU A 416 27.84 -26.41 -23.25
CA LEU A 416 27.44 -27.74 -22.76
C LEU A 416 27.39 -28.78 -23.89
N VAL A 417 27.08 -28.36 -25.12
CA VAL A 417 27.23 -29.23 -26.29
C VAL A 417 28.69 -29.55 -26.53
N ASP A 418 29.59 -28.56 -26.49
CA ASP A 418 31.02 -28.77 -26.69
C ASP A 418 31.59 -29.72 -25.62
N ILE A 419 31.19 -29.56 -24.36
CA ILE A 419 31.55 -30.48 -23.26
C ILE A 419 31.10 -31.91 -23.56
N TYR A 420 29.87 -32.06 -24.02
CA TYR A 420 29.33 -33.37 -24.35
C TYR A 420 30.05 -34.01 -25.55
N VAL A 421 30.27 -33.27 -26.64
CA VAL A 421 30.95 -33.77 -27.84
C VAL A 421 32.39 -34.17 -27.49
N PHE A 422 33.11 -33.33 -26.75
CA PHE A 422 34.45 -33.64 -26.29
C PHE A 422 34.49 -34.90 -25.42
N ALA A 423 33.54 -35.05 -24.48
CA ALA A 423 33.46 -36.26 -23.65
C ALA A 423 33.10 -37.52 -24.46
N LYS A 424 32.32 -37.37 -25.54
CA LYS A 424 31.92 -38.47 -26.42
C LYS A 424 33.09 -39.02 -27.24
N GLU A 425 34.02 -38.16 -27.68
CA GLU A 425 35.16 -38.54 -28.54
C GLU A 425 36.08 -39.60 -27.91
N PHE A 426 36.23 -39.61 -26.59
CA PHE A 426 37.10 -40.56 -25.87
C PHE A 426 36.36 -41.80 -25.35
N GLY A 427 35.03 -41.83 -25.49
CA GLY A 427 34.16 -42.89 -24.98
C GLY A 427 34.06 -42.87 -23.45
N PHE A 428 32.84 -42.88 -22.90
CA PHE A 428 32.57 -42.82 -21.45
C PHE A 428 33.20 -43.96 -20.60
N THR A 429 33.88 -44.92 -21.23
CA THR A 429 34.45 -46.13 -20.63
C THR A 429 35.97 -46.16 -20.58
N ALA A 430 36.67 -45.30 -21.32
CA ALA A 430 38.13 -45.19 -21.26
C ALA A 430 38.54 -44.16 -20.20
N ALA A 431 39.60 -44.46 -19.44
CA ALA A 431 40.18 -43.46 -18.54
C ALA A 431 40.86 -42.38 -19.39
N PRO A 432 40.43 -41.11 -19.31
CA PRO A 432 41.01 -40.03 -20.11
C PRO A 432 42.48 -39.84 -19.75
N THR A 433 43.29 -39.43 -20.73
CA THR A 433 44.68 -39.04 -20.46
C THR A 433 44.74 -37.76 -19.62
N SER A 434 45.90 -37.46 -19.03
CA SER A 434 46.08 -36.23 -18.25
C SER A 434 45.80 -34.97 -19.06
N THR A 435 46.21 -34.95 -20.34
CA THR A 435 45.95 -33.84 -21.28
C THR A 435 44.45 -33.68 -21.58
N GLU A 436 43.75 -34.79 -21.83
CA GLU A 436 42.30 -34.78 -22.08
C GLU A 436 41.51 -34.34 -20.85
N THR A 437 41.96 -34.75 -19.66
CA THR A 437 41.36 -34.34 -18.38
C THR A 437 41.49 -32.82 -18.19
N ILE A 438 42.67 -32.25 -18.46
CA ILE A 438 42.89 -30.80 -18.39
C ILE A 438 41.97 -30.07 -19.37
N ALA A 439 41.92 -30.51 -20.63
CA ALA A 439 41.08 -29.90 -21.66
C ALA A 439 39.58 -29.95 -21.30
N LEU A 440 39.09 -31.07 -20.77
CA LEU A 440 37.71 -31.19 -20.29
C LEU A 440 37.43 -30.24 -19.12
N LEU A 441 38.38 -30.09 -18.18
CA LEU A 441 38.25 -29.17 -17.06
C LEU A 441 38.23 -27.70 -17.52
N ASP A 442 39.04 -27.31 -18.52
CA ASP A 442 39.03 -25.96 -19.11
C ASP A 442 37.68 -25.64 -19.76
N LEU A 443 37.14 -26.61 -20.49
CA LEU A 443 35.86 -26.51 -21.15
C LEU A 443 34.71 -26.42 -20.13
N ALA A 444 34.76 -27.22 -19.07
CA ALA A 444 33.83 -27.16 -17.95
C ALA A 444 33.91 -25.81 -17.22
N MET A 445 35.12 -25.30 -16.96
CA MET A 445 35.32 -24.02 -16.29
C MET A 445 34.77 -22.85 -17.12
N THR A 446 34.94 -22.89 -18.44
CA THR A 446 34.33 -21.92 -19.36
C THR A 446 32.79 -21.92 -19.24
N GLY A 447 32.18 -23.11 -19.13
CA GLY A 447 30.74 -23.24 -18.85
C GLY A 447 30.34 -22.64 -17.51
N ILE A 448 31.12 -22.92 -16.45
CA ILE A 448 30.93 -22.29 -15.12
C ILE A 448 31.02 -20.77 -15.23
N HIS A 449 31.96 -20.24 -16.02
CA HIS A 449 32.09 -18.80 -16.20
C HIS A 449 30.86 -18.17 -16.85
N PHE A 450 30.33 -18.75 -17.93
CA PHE A 450 29.10 -18.28 -18.55
C PHE A 450 27.91 -18.32 -17.59
N LEU A 451 27.78 -19.39 -16.80
CA LEU A 451 26.74 -19.51 -15.79
C LEU A 451 26.85 -18.41 -14.72
N LEU A 452 28.03 -18.22 -14.14
CA LEU A 452 28.25 -17.25 -13.06
C LEU A 452 28.07 -15.80 -13.54
N VAL A 453 28.66 -15.43 -14.68
CA VAL A 453 28.49 -14.10 -15.26
C VAL A 453 27.01 -13.88 -15.61
N GLY A 454 26.33 -14.89 -16.16
CA GLY A 454 24.90 -14.84 -16.44
C GLY A 454 24.05 -14.58 -15.19
N ILE A 455 24.36 -15.25 -14.07
CA ILE A 455 23.68 -15.03 -12.78
C ILE A 455 23.92 -13.61 -12.27
N VAL A 456 25.17 -13.13 -12.28
CA VAL A 456 25.53 -11.78 -11.81
C VAL A 456 24.83 -10.71 -12.64
N VAL A 457 24.92 -10.79 -13.98
CA VAL A 457 24.25 -9.81 -14.85
C VAL A 457 22.74 -9.83 -14.62
N ARG A 458 22.15 -11.02 -14.47
CA ARG A 458 20.71 -11.18 -14.23
C ARG A 458 20.27 -10.65 -12.86
N SER A 459 21.08 -10.76 -11.81
CA SER A 459 20.75 -10.20 -10.49
C SER A 459 20.65 -8.69 -10.54
N PHE A 460 21.60 -8.02 -11.20
CA PHE A 460 21.57 -6.56 -11.34
C PHE A 460 20.50 -6.07 -12.33
N ALA A 461 20.20 -6.85 -13.37
CA ALA A 461 19.05 -6.60 -14.24
C ALA A 461 17.73 -6.58 -13.46
N ARG A 462 17.54 -7.56 -12.57
CA ARG A 462 16.37 -7.65 -11.68
C ARG A 462 16.34 -6.49 -10.69
N LEU A 463 17.47 -6.16 -10.08
CA LEU A 463 17.58 -5.05 -9.13
C LEU A 463 17.16 -3.72 -9.77
N LEU A 464 17.67 -3.38 -10.95
CA LEU A 464 17.32 -2.13 -11.65
C LEU A 464 15.84 -2.08 -12.04
N THR A 465 15.32 -3.15 -12.64
CA THR A 465 13.94 -3.18 -13.13
C THR A 465 12.92 -3.15 -11.98
N ASN A 466 13.15 -3.92 -10.91
CA ASN A 466 12.23 -3.94 -9.78
C ASN A 466 12.23 -2.62 -9.00
N ASN A 467 13.37 -1.96 -8.82
CA ASN A 467 13.42 -0.67 -8.15
C ASN A 467 12.85 0.46 -9.02
N ALA A 468 13.08 0.43 -10.35
CA ALA A 468 12.42 1.36 -11.27
C ALA A 468 10.90 1.20 -11.21
N HIS A 469 10.40 -0.04 -11.12
CA HIS A 469 8.98 -0.33 -11.02
C HIS A 469 8.33 0.34 -9.80
N VAL A 470 8.99 0.35 -8.63
CA VAL A 470 8.49 1.03 -7.42
C VAL A 470 8.16 2.50 -7.71
N PHE A 471 9.02 3.19 -8.46
CA PHE A 471 8.83 4.59 -8.86
C PHE A 471 7.83 4.82 -10.00
N PHE A 472 7.53 3.79 -10.81
CA PHE A 472 6.42 3.85 -11.77
C PHE A 472 5.08 3.55 -11.10
N ALA A 473 5.09 2.70 -10.08
CA ALA A 473 3.91 2.24 -9.36
C ALA A 473 3.37 3.27 -8.36
N GLU A 474 4.21 4.14 -7.80
CA GLU A 474 3.78 5.15 -6.83
C GLU A 474 2.80 6.15 -7.45
N ILE A 475 1.61 6.28 -6.85
CA ILE A 475 0.59 7.27 -7.22
C ILE A 475 0.12 7.99 -5.97
N GLN A 476 0.15 9.32 -6.01
CA GLN A 476 -0.35 10.18 -4.95
C GLN A 476 -1.79 10.62 -5.18
N PHE A 477 -2.50 10.79 -4.07
CA PHE A 477 -3.88 11.22 -4.00
C PHE A 477 -4.04 12.31 -2.95
N GLU A 478 -4.93 13.25 -3.21
CA GLU A 478 -5.38 14.28 -2.29
C GLU A 478 -6.86 14.06 -1.96
N SER A 479 -7.21 14.15 -0.69
CA SER A 479 -8.59 14.06 -0.22
C SER A 479 -8.82 14.92 1.02
N LEU A 480 -10.09 15.19 1.31
CA LEU A 480 -10.51 15.90 2.52
C LEU A 480 -10.95 14.88 3.55
N LEU A 481 -10.29 14.84 4.70
CA LEU A 481 -10.67 14.02 5.85
C LEU A 481 -11.33 14.91 6.90
N VAL A 482 -12.54 14.53 7.30
CA VAL A 482 -13.39 15.29 8.22
C VAL A 482 -13.72 14.42 9.42
N TYR A 483 -13.35 14.90 10.60
CA TYR A 483 -13.82 14.40 11.87
C TYR A 483 -14.86 15.36 12.42
N PHE A 484 -16.03 14.83 12.75
CA PHE A 484 -17.11 15.59 13.36
C PHE A 484 -17.53 14.90 14.64
N LYS A 485 -17.60 15.67 15.72
CA LYS A 485 -18.16 15.24 16.98
C LYS A 485 -19.07 16.34 17.51
N CYS A 486 -20.26 15.98 17.93
CA CYS A 486 -21.22 16.93 18.47
C CYS A 486 -21.82 16.39 19.75
N GLU A 487 -21.74 17.21 20.80
CA GLU A 487 -22.29 16.90 22.12
C GLU A 487 -23.13 18.09 22.58
N GLY A 488 -24.18 17.83 23.34
CA GLY A 488 -25.06 18.89 23.77
C GLY A 488 -26.19 18.43 24.68
N THR A 489 -27.03 19.39 25.05
CA THR A 489 -28.26 19.14 25.82
C THR A 489 -29.44 19.73 25.09
N PHE A 490 -30.59 19.08 25.20
CA PHE A 490 -31.84 19.60 24.67
C PHE A 490 -32.88 19.70 25.79
N THR A 491 -33.77 20.66 25.63
CA THR A 491 -34.90 20.93 26.51
C THR A 491 -36.13 21.20 25.66
N GLU A 492 -37.14 20.34 25.81
CA GLU A 492 -38.44 20.48 25.19
C GLU A 492 -39.35 21.28 26.11
N SER A 493 -39.96 22.32 25.56
CA SER A 493 -40.93 23.16 26.25
C SER A 493 -42.24 23.10 25.49
N LYS A 494 -43.28 22.59 26.13
CA LYS A 494 -44.63 22.58 25.58
C LYS A 494 -45.28 23.94 25.82
N ILE A 495 -45.54 24.66 24.75
CA ILE A 495 -46.27 25.93 24.78
C ILE A 495 -47.70 25.61 24.37
N SER A 496 -48.63 25.66 25.33
CA SER A 496 -50.06 25.56 25.06
C SER A 496 -50.64 26.98 24.97
N THR A 497 -51.20 27.33 23.81
CA THR A 497 -52.01 28.54 23.63
C THR A 497 -53.49 28.15 23.59
N GLY A 498 -54.33 28.90 24.31
CA GLY A 498 -55.78 28.68 24.36
C GLY A 498 -56.29 27.78 25.48
N THR A 499 -55.84 27.98 26.73
CA THR A 499 -56.25 27.19 27.92
C THR A 499 -57.49 27.75 28.65
N GLY A 500 -58.27 28.63 28.03
CA GLY A 500 -59.51 29.15 28.62
C GLY A 500 -60.61 28.10 28.67
N ILE A 501 -61.43 28.09 29.72
CA ILE A 501 -62.57 27.16 29.95
C ILE A 501 -63.56 27.10 28.75
N HIS A 502 -63.59 28.15 27.91
CA HIS A 502 -64.46 28.28 26.75
C HIS A 502 -63.72 28.32 25.40
N ASP A 503 -62.42 28.01 25.39
CA ASP A 503 -61.62 28.01 24.17
C ASP A 503 -61.71 26.64 23.49
N SER A 504 -62.24 26.61 22.27
CA SER A 504 -62.46 25.35 21.52
C SER A 504 -61.25 24.91 20.70
N THR A 505 -60.22 25.76 20.62
CA THR A 505 -59.00 25.49 19.86
C THR A 505 -57.77 25.51 20.77
N ARG A 506 -57.44 24.35 21.36
CA ARG A 506 -56.16 24.15 22.05
C ARG A 506 -55.09 23.87 21.00
N SER A 507 -54.14 24.79 20.84
CA SER A 507 -52.93 24.56 20.07
C SER A 507 -51.78 24.27 21.02
N GLU A 508 -51.15 23.11 20.86
CA GLU A 508 -49.98 22.70 21.64
C GLU A 508 -48.81 22.57 20.67
N ASN A 509 -47.79 23.41 20.86
CA ASN A 509 -46.57 23.34 20.08
C ASN A 509 -45.40 23.00 21.02
N THR A 510 -44.54 22.06 20.59
CA THR A 510 -43.38 21.64 21.36
C THR A 510 -42.16 22.36 20.80
N LEU A 511 -41.63 23.30 21.57
CA LEU A 511 -40.41 24.01 21.22
C LEU A 511 -39.22 23.27 21.83
N VAL A 512 -38.30 22.80 20.99
CA VAL A 512 -37.06 22.16 21.44
C VAL A 512 -35.94 23.18 21.38
N ARG A 513 -35.32 23.49 22.52
CA ARG A 513 -34.09 24.27 22.58
C ARG A 513 -32.91 23.36 22.81
N SER A 514 -31.89 23.49 21.96
CA SER A 514 -30.68 22.68 22.03
C SER A 514 -29.46 23.57 22.23
N SER A 515 -28.61 23.23 23.20
CA SER A 515 -27.24 23.74 23.28
C SER A 515 -26.33 22.73 22.60
N ILE A 516 -25.67 23.16 21.54
CA ILE A 516 -24.93 22.33 20.59
C ILE A 516 -23.45 22.72 20.69
N THR A 517 -22.59 21.77 21.02
CA THR A 517 -21.13 21.98 21.04
C THR A 517 -20.50 21.14 19.93
N PRO A 518 -20.42 21.68 18.69
CA PRO A 518 -19.73 21.00 17.60
C PRO A 518 -18.22 21.08 17.79
N TRP A 519 -17.56 19.97 17.50
CA TRP A 519 -16.13 19.86 17.34
C TRP A 519 -15.86 19.28 15.96
N VAL A 520 -15.36 20.13 15.07
CA VAL A 520 -15.10 19.77 13.67
C VAL A 520 -13.62 19.92 13.41
N ILE A 521 -12.99 18.85 12.95
CA ILE A 521 -11.59 18.86 12.52
C ILE A 521 -11.55 18.48 11.05
N VAL A 522 -10.89 19.32 10.27
CA VAL A 522 -10.76 19.15 8.83
C VAL A 522 -9.29 19.15 8.47
N SER A 523 -8.89 18.19 7.66
CA SER A 523 -7.54 18.14 7.12
C SER A 523 -7.56 17.71 5.66
N LYS A 524 -6.82 18.42 4.82
CA LYS A 524 -6.50 18.00 3.47
C LYS A 524 -5.32 17.06 3.54
N ILE A 525 -5.56 15.79 3.26
CA ILE A 525 -4.56 14.75 3.36
C ILE A 525 -3.96 14.45 1.99
N VAL A 526 -2.64 14.23 1.97
CA VAL A 526 -1.92 13.70 0.82
C VAL A 526 -1.53 12.28 1.17
N SER A 527 -1.98 11.35 0.34
CA SER A 527 -1.80 9.92 0.55
C SER A 527 -1.19 9.26 -0.68
N THR A 528 -0.48 8.15 -0.50
CA THR A 528 0.16 7.41 -1.60
C THR A 528 -0.22 5.94 -1.57
N THR A 529 -0.36 5.33 -2.73
CA THR A 529 -0.52 3.88 -2.89
C THR A 529 0.31 3.41 -4.10
N PHE A 530 0.58 2.12 -4.16
CA PHE A 530 1.37 1.51 -5.23
C PHE A 530 0.45 0.73 -6.16
N ALA A 531 0.47 1.08 -7.44
CA ALA A 531 -0.24 0.34 -8.47
C ALA A 531 0.45 -0.99 -8.80
N ALA A 532 -0.32 -1.96 -9.26
CA ALA A 532 0.18 -3.22 -9.81
C ALA A 532 -0.15 -3.33 -11.29
N THR A 533 0.54 -4.25 -11.98
CA THR A 533 0.24 -4.60 -13.37
C THR A 533 -0.80 -5.72 -13.43
N GLY A 534 -1.81 -5.58 -14.29
CA GLY A 534 -2.80 -6.60 -14.59
C GLY A 534 -4.04 -6.57 -13.70
N MET A 535 -3.93 -7.02 -12.45
CA MET A 535 -5.06 -7.11 -11.51
C MET A 535 -4.76 -6.35 -10.21
N LYS A 536 -5.83 -5.88 -9.55
CA LYS A 536 -5.77 -5.17 -8.26
C LYS A 536 -5.14 -3.78 -8.33
N ASN A 537 -5.44 -3.06 -9.39
CA ASN A 537 -4.95 -1.72 -9.63
C ASN A 537 -5.44 -0.77 -8.53
N LEU A 538 -4.52 -0.15 -7.77
CA LEU A 538 -4.81 0.75 -6.65
C LEU A 538 -5.54 0.12 -5.44
N GLU A 539 -5.60 -1.21 -5.35
CA GLU A 539 -6.17 -1.94 -4.21
C GLU A 539 -5.14 -2.16 -3.07
N HIS A 540 -3.96 -1.56 -3.18
CA HIS A 540 -2.86 -1.70 -2.23
C HIS A 540 -3.04 -0.74 -1.05
N PRO A 541 -2.47 -1.04 0.14
CA PRO A 541 -2.62 -0.17 1.29
C PRO A 541 -2.16 1.25 0.98
N ARG A 542 -2.97 2.23 1.39
CA ARG A 542 -2.73 3.65 1.15
C ARG A 542 -2.13 4.27 2.41
N TYR A 543 -1.08 5.08 2.25
CA TYR A 543 -0.33 5.70 3.34
C TYR A 543 -0.54 7.21 3.36
N VAL A 544 -0.91 7.79 4.50
CA VAL A 544 -1.00 9.24 4.68
C VAL A 544 0.40 9.80 4.86
N LEU A 545 0.83 10.67 3.95
CA LEU A 545 2.15 11.31 4.00
C LEU A 545 2.08 12.71 4.60
N GLU A 546 1.04 13.48 4.27
CA GLU A 546 0.95 14.90 4.62
C GLU A 546 -0.49 15.21 5.05
N MET A 547 -0.65 16.12 6.01
CA MET A 547 -1.93 16.61 6.51
C MET A 547 -1.85 18.14 6.57
N TYR A 548 -2.66 18.83 5.79
CA TYR A 548 -2.69 20.28 5.68
C TYR A 548 -3.96 20.85 6.30
N LYS A 549 -3.86 22.08 6.82
CA LYS A 549 -5.04 22.89 7.16
C LYS A 549 -5.87 23.16 5.91
N ASP A 550 -7.18 23.24 6.12
CA ASP A 550 -8.12 23.67 5.10
C ASP A 550 -9.20 24.51 5.78
N GLU A 551 -8.82 25.76 6.07
CA GLU A 551 -9.69 26.69 6.81
C GLU A 551 -10.92 27.07 5.98
N ASP A 552 -10.75 27.21 4.66
CA ASP A 552 -11.84 27.50 3.75
C ASP A 552 -12.90 26.39 3.82
N GLN A 553 -12.49 25.11 3.75
CA GLN A 553 -13.42 23.99 3.89
C GLN A 553 -14.06 23.91 5.29
N LEU A 554 -13.32 24.24 6.35
CA LEU A 554 -13.87 24.29 7.71
C LEU A 554 -14.96 25.37 7.82
N GLN A 555 -14.69 26.57 7.31
CA GLN A 555 -15.66 27.68 7.32
C GLN A 555 -16.86 27.38 6.42
N ASP A 556 -16.66 26.70 5.30
CA ASP A 556 -17.76 26.23 4.44
C ASP A 556 -18.64 25.22 5.18
N ILE A 557 -18.06 24.23 5.87
CA ILE A 557 -18.82 23.26 6.67
C ILE A 557 -19.60 23.98 7.77
N LYS A 558 -18.95 24.91 8.48
CA LYS A 558 -19.61 25.73 9.51
C LYS A 558 -20.81 26.48 8.93
N ARG A 559 -20.62 27.16 7.79
CA ARG A 559 -21.65 27.96 7.14
C ARG A 559 -22.83 27.11 6.72
N ASP A 560 -22.58 25.93 6.13
CA ASP A 560 -23.64 25.01 5.68
C ASP A 560 -24.49 24.53 6.88
N VAL A 561 -23.82 24.13 7.98
CA VAL A 561 -24.52 23.67 9.19
C VAL A 561 -25.31 24.81 9.84
N VAL A 562 -24.70 25.98 10.06
CA VAL A 562 -25.37 27.12 10.70
C VAL A 562 -26.52 27.65 9.86
N SER A 563 -26.37 27.73 8.53
CA SER A 563 -27.46 28.15 7.64
C SER A 563 -28.67 27.24 7.80
N PHE A 564 -28.46 25.92 7.82
CA PHE A 564 -29.54 24.97 8.01
C PHE A 564 -30.22 25.07 9.38
N LEU A 565 -29.45 25.24 10.45
CA LEU A 565 -30.00 25.40 11.81
C LEU A 565 -30.91 26.64 11.89
N LYS A 566 -30.48 27.76 11.29
CA LYS A 566 -31.27 29.00 11.23
C LYS A 566 -32.53 28.85 10.38
N ASP A 567 -32.43 28.19 9.23
CA ASP A 567 -33.59 27.95 8.37
C ASP A 567 -34.65 27.10 9.09
N ARG A 568 -34.23 26.08 9.86
CA ARG A 568 -35.13 25.26 10.68
C ARG A 568 -35.70 26.02 11.89
N GLU A 569 -34.87 26.80 12.58
CA GLU A 569 -35.34 27.65 13.68
C GLU A 569 -36.41 28.63 13.19
N SER A 570 -36.28 29.21 12.00
CA SER A 570 -37.29 30.12 11.43
C SER A 570 -38.67 29.47 11.22
N ILE A 571 -38.72 28.15 11.03
CA ILE A 571 -39.96 27.38 10.88
C ILE A 571 -40.55 27.02 12.26
N ALA A 572 -39.70 26.77 13.26
CA ALA A 572 -40.11 26.35 14.60
C ALA A 572 -40.42 27.53 15.54
N ALA A 573 -39.80 28.69 15.33
CA ALA A 573 -40.03 29.89 16.12
C ALA A 573 -41.39 30.50 15.77
N ILE A 574 -42.18 30.82 16.79
CA ILE A 574 -43.43 31.58 16.72
C ILE A 574 -43.10 33.06 16.40
N THR A 575 -42.45 33.31 15.27
CA THR A 575 -42.08 34.66 14.80
C THR A 575 -42.80 35.02 13.51
N SER A 576 -43.59 34.12 12.94
CA SER A 576 -44.43 34.45 11.81
C SER A 576 -45.48 35.48 12.25
N GLN A 577 -45.49 36.66 11.62
CA GLN A 577 -46.58 37.65 11.75
C GLN A 577 -47.95 37.02 11.50
N ARG A 578 -47.99 35.91 10.76
CA ARG A 578 -49.18 35.11 10.48
C ARG A 578 -49.72 34.40 11.73
N ASP A 579 -48.87 33.87 12.60
CA ASP A 579 -49.31 33.18 13.83
C ASP A 579 -49.67 34.15 14.95
N LEU A 580 -49.00 35.31 15.02
CA LEU A 580 -49.47 36.44 15.83
C LEU A 580 -50.83 36.96 15.34
N GLY A 581 -51.01 37.03 14.01
CA GLY A 581 -52.29 37.34 13.37
C GLY A 581 -53.38 36.31 13.73
N ASN A 582 -53.08 35.01 13.60
CA ASN A 582 -54.01 33.94 13.94
C ASN A 582 -54.34 33.91 15.44
N ALA A 583 -53.35 34.11 16.32
CA ALA A 583 -53.57 34.21 17.76
C ALA A 583 -54.43 35.44 18.11
N SER A 584 -54.22 36.57 17.44
CA SER A 584 -55.05 37.77 17.61
C SER A 584 -56.48 37.56 17.09
N GLN A 585 -56.65 36.84 15.98
CA GLN A 585 -57.96 36.50 15.42
C GLN A 585 -58.69 35.52 16.33
N ILE A 586 -58.05 34.47 16.83
CA ILE A 586 -58.63 33.52 17.79
C ILE A 586 -59.02 34.27 19.08
N TYR A 587 -58.18 35.19 19.56
CA TYR A 587 -58.51 36.03 20.71
C TYR A 587 -59.74 36.93 20.44
N GLN A 588 -59.83 37.55 19.27
CA GLN A 588 -60.99 38.36 18.87
C GLN A 588 -62.25 37.51 18.72
N LEU A 589 -62.14 36.31 18.15
CA LEU A 589 -63.25 35.37 17.98
C LEU A 589 -63.76 34.89 19.34
N ASN A 590 -62.85 34.57 20.27
CA ASN A 590 -63.18 34.23 21.65
C ASN A 590 -63.80 35.41 22.42
N GLN A 591 -63.40 36.67 22.15
CA GLN A 591 -64.09 37.84 22.70
C GLN A 591 -65.50 38.00 22.13
N GLN A 592 -65.70 37.76 20.83
CA GLN A 592 -67.02 37.82 20.19
C GLN A 592 -67.95 36.71 20.71
N THR A 593 -67.45 35.49 20.91
CA THR A 593 -68.20 34.40 21.54
C THR A 593 -68.57 34.71 22.99
N ARG A 594 -67.72 35.43 23.73
CA ARG A 594 -68.02 35.89 25.11
C ARG A 594 -68.98 37.08 25.18
N ALA A 595 -69.01 37.92 24.15
CA ALA A 595 -69.87 39.11 24.08
C ALA A 595 -71.27 38.80 23.50
N ALA A 596 -71.48 37.60 22.95
CA ALA A 596 -72.81 37.14 22.55
C ALA A 596 -73.64 36.81 23.82
N PRO A 597 -74.85 37.39 23.98
CA PRO A 597 -75.72 37.09 25.12
C PRO A 597 -76.15 35.61 25.08
N PRO A 598 -76.40 34.97 26.23
CA PRO A 598 -76.91 33.61 26.24
C PRO A 598 -78.24 33.60 25.49
N VAL A 599 -78.28 32.86 24.39
CA VAL A 599 -79.53 32.60 23.69
C VAL A 599 -80.39 31.77 24.63
N HIS A 600 -81.48 32.36 25.12
CA HIS A 600 -82.56 31.62 25.77
C HIS A 600 -83.09 30.59 24.77
N GLY A 601 -82.63 29.35 24.90
CA GLY A 601 -83.08 28.22 24.07
C GLY A 601 -82.68 26.84 24.58
N VAL A 602 -82.06 26.72 25.75
CA VAL A 602 -81.49 25.43 26.22
C VAL A 602 -82.43 24.65 27.15
N GLU A 603 -83.56 25.21 27.59
CA GLU A 603 -84.57 24.43 28.36
C GLU A 603 -85.42 23.50 27.48
N SER A 604 -85.52 23.73 26.17
CA SER A 604 -86.31 22.88 25.27
C SER A 604 -85.60 21.57 24.87
N ASP A 605 -84.27 21.58 24.77
CA ASP A 605 -83.51 20.42 24.30
C ASP A 605 -83.08 19.47 25.44
N SER A 606 -83.00 19.95 26.68
CA SER A 606 -82.73 19.08 27.84
C SER A 606 -83.96 18.21 28.19
N ASP A 607 -85.17 18.77 28.07
CA ASP A 607 -86.42 18.04 28.24
C ASP A 607 -86.68 17.05 27.09
N ALA A 608 -86.30 17.40 25.86
CA ALA A 608 -86.36 16.49 24.71
C ALA A 608 -85.35 15.32 24.81
N ALA A 609 -84.12 15.60 25.28
CA ALA A 609 -83.11 14.57 25.51
C ALA A 609 -83.48 13.65 26.70
N GLY A 610 -84.18 14.20 27.72
CA GLY A 610 -84.75 13.43 28.83
C GLY A 610 -85.87 12.49 28.39
N TYR A 611 -86.69 12.91 27.42
CA TYR A 611 -87.76 12.08 26.85
C TYR A 611 -87.22 10.90 26.03
N LEU A 612 -86.21 11.14 25.19
CA LEU A 612 -85.56 10.09 24.37
C LEU A 612 -84.85 9.04 25.23
N ARG A 613 -84.20 9.45 26.34
CA ARG A 613 -83.59 8.51 27.29
C ARG A 613 -84.62 7.61 28.00
N LYS A 614 -85.84 8.11 28.21
CA LYS A 614 -86.94 7.37 28.84
C LYS A 614 -87.58 6.37 27.88
N GLU A 615 -87.64 6.68 26.59
CA GLU A 615 -88.09 5.72 25.56
C GLU A 615 -87.08 4.57 25.37
N ASP A 616 -85.77 4.85 25.38
CA ASP A 616 -84.72 3.82 25.29
C ASP A 616 -84.71 2.86 26.51
N THR A 617 -85.07 3.35 27.70
CA THR A 617 -85.20 2.50 28.91
C THR A 617 -86.51 1.73 28.98
N LEU A 618 -87.54 2.13 28.22
CA LEU A 618 -88.82 1.40 28.13
C LEU A 618 -88.83 0.37 26.99
N GLN A 619 -87.95 0.51 25.99
CA GLN A 619 -87.82 -0.40 24.84
C GLN A 619 -86.74 -1.48 25.01
N SER A 620 -86.05 -1.52 26.14
CA SER A 620 -85.12 -2.62 26.48
C SER A 620 -85.90 -3.74 27.20
N PRO A 621 -86.19 -4.88 26.55
CA PRO A 621 -86.76 -6.03 27.24
C PRO A 621 -85.73 -6.61 28.21
N ASP A 622 -86.13 -6.74 29.48
CA ASP A 622 -85.45 -7.55 30.49
C ASP A 622 -85.05 -8.89 29.86
N LYS A 623 -83.74 -9.13 29.83
CA LYS A 623 -83.17 -10.47 29.69
C LYS A 623 -82.75 -10.90 31.08
N ASP A 624 -83.51 -11.85 31.62
CA ASP A 624 -83.09 -12.74 32.70
C ASP A 624 -81.71 -13.35 32.45
#